data_AF-A0A0F8F6T6-F1
#
_entry.id   AF-A0A0F8F6T6-F1
#
_cell.length_a   1.000
_cell.length_b   1.000
_cell.length_c   1.000
_cell.angle_alpha   90.00
_cell.angle_beta   90.00
_cell.angle_gamma   90.00
#
_symmetry.space_group_name_H-M   'P 1'
#
loop_
_entity.id
_entity.type
_entity.pdbx_description
1 polymer ?
#
loop_
_entity_poly.entity_id
_entity_poly.type
_entity_poly.pdbx_seq_one_letter_code
_entity_poly.pdbx_strand_id
1 'polypeptide(L)'
;MKLELIELIFLSDKRKQLLLFLKSGPKNMDEITEAFQATSTSILPQIKKLKDMSLVVQEDKTYILSLIGKVLVEKMQPLVSTIELFEGNFEYWSEKDLQGTPSSFRKRLGELGKCKLIQPDLDRMFELDPEVVKNLSKSSHVLEAIAYFHQPMIYLCQELAKKGVEFSFLMPESVLQRYYTDYMEDFRIMMSLDNVKFFRYSGELKIANLAVSDKFFLISLFPKNQRHFERESLICYEPSSRHLGTELFNELLLDSTPVTEIPQE
;
A
#
# COMPACT_ATOMS: atom_id res chain seq x y z
N MET A 1 1.12 13.52 -34.02
CA MET A 1 -0.18 13.42 -33.31
C MET A 1 -0.22 14.55 -32.30
N LYS A 2 -1.22 15.43 -32.33
CA LYS A 2 -1.31 16.54 -31.37
C LYS A 2 -1.95 16.05 -30.07
N LEU A 3 -1.23 16.15 -28.95
CA LEU A 3 -1.68 15.71 -27.62
C LEU A 3 -2.20 16.88 -26.78
N GLU A 4 -2.99 17.78 -27.39
CA GLU A 4 -3.38 19.07 -26.81
C GLU A 4 -4.08 18.94 -25.45
N LEU A 5 -4.96 17.95 -25.26
CA LEU A 5 -5.61 17.70 -23.96
C LEU A 5 -4.63 17.19 -22.89
N ILE A 6 -3.66 16.35 -23.26
CA ILE A 6 -2.65 15.86 -22.32
C ILE A 6 -1.75 17.02 -21.90
N GLU A 7 -1.28 17.83 -22.85
CA GLU A 7 -0.47 19.02 -22.57
C GLU A 7 -1.25 20.03 -21.71
N LEU A 8 -2.54 20.21 -22.00
CA LEU A 8 -3.41 21.07 -21.21
C LEU A 8 -3.57 20.56 -19.77
N ILE A 9 -3.74 19.26 -19.56
CA ILE A 9 -4.00 18.72 -18.22
C ILE A 9 -2.71 18.59 -17.42
N PHE A 10 -1.67 17.98 -18.00
CA PHE A 10 -0.50 17.50 -17.27
C PHE A 10 0.68 18.49 -17.21
N LEU A 11 0.78 19.47 -18.12
CA LEU A 11 1.85 20.49 -18.03
C LEU A 11 1.56 21.59 -16.98
N SER A 12 0.47 21.47 -16.21
CA SER A 12 0.11 22.45 -15.19
C SER A 12 -0.50 21.75 -13.99
N ASP A 13 0.24 21.77 -12.88
CA ASP A 13 -0.22 21.19 -11.63
C ASP A 13 -1.55 21.82 -11.17
N LYS A 14 -1.70 23.14 -11.26
CA LYS A 14 -2.97 23.83 -10.94
C LYS A 14 -4.17 23.29 -11.73
N ARG A 15 -4.03 23.02 -13.03
CA ARG A 15 -5.14 22.47 -13.85
C ARG A 15 -5.43 21.02 -13.48
N LYS A 16 -4.39 20.19 -13.32
CA LYS A 16 -4.49 18.81 -12.86
C LYS A 16 -5.25 18.74 -11.52
N GLN A 17 -4.79 19.49 -10.52
CA GLN A 17 -5.38 19.52 -9.19
C GLN A 17 -6.80 20.06 -9.22
N LEU A 18 -7.10 21.10 -10.02
CA LEU A 18 -8.46 21.64 -10.13
C LEU A 18 -9.45 20.62 -10.70
N LEU A 19 -9.06 19.88 -11.74
CA LEU A 19 -9.89 18.83 -12.30
C LEU A 19 -10.16 17.70 -11.28
N LEU A 20 -9.14 17.30 -10.52
CA LEU A 20 -9.29 16.31 -9.44
C LEU A 20 -10.18 16.84 -8.30
N PHE A 21 -10.05 18.11 -7.92
CA PHE A 21 -10.86 18.73 -6.87
C PHE A 21 -12.35 18.76 -7.25
N LEU A 22 -12.65 19.13 -8.50
CA LEU A 22 -14.02 19.15 -9.05
C LEU A 22 -14.62 17.74 -9.22
N LYS A 23 -13.83 16.66 -9.09
CA LYS A 23 -14.36 15.29 -9.05
C LYS A 23 -15.32 15.09 -7.88
N SER A 24 -15.04 15.74 -6.75
CA SER A 24 -15.86 15.64 -5.53
C SER A 24 -17.20 16.37 -5.61
N GLY A 25 -17.45 17.13 -6.68
CA GLY A 25 -18.69 17.85 -6.92
C GLY A 25 -18.46 19.32 -7.32
N PRO A 26 -19.56 20.10 -7.46
CA PRO A 26 -19.51 21.53 -7.75
C PRO A 26 -18.71 22.31 -6.70
N LYS A 27 -17.92 23.29 -7.14
CA LYS A 27 -17.13 24.17 -6.26
C LYS A 27 -17.27 25.64 -6.64
N ASN A 28 -17.41 26.51 -5.65
CA ASN A 28 -17.35 27.96 -5.86
C ASN A 28 -15.90 28.47 -5.86
N MET A 29 -15.69 29.75 -6.21
CA MET A 29 -14.35 30.33 -6.28
C MET A 29 -13.64 30.35 -4.92
N ASP A 30 -14.36 30.62 -3.83
CA ASP A 30 -13.80 30.72 -2.49
C ASP A 30 -13.25 29.37 -2.04
N GLU A 31 -14.03 28.30 -2.21
CA GLU A 31 -13.60 26.90 -1.96
C GLU A 31 -12.35 26.54 -2.75
N ILE A 32 -12.27 26.94 -4.03
CA ILE A 32 -11.11 26.66 -4.88
C ILE A 32 -9.89 27.46 -4.40
N THR A 33 -10.04 28.75 -4.10
CA THR A 33 -8.90 29.57 -3.63
C THR A 33 -8.37 29.12 -2.28
N GLU A 34 -9.26 28.67 -1.39
CA GLU A 34 -8.92 28.12 -0.08
C GLU A 34 -8.16 26.80 -0.22
N ALA A 35 -8.69 25.83 -0.96
CA ALA A 35 -8.05 24.52 -1.14
C ALA A 35 -6.67 24.60 -1.82
N PHE A 36 -6.45 25.60 -2.67
CA PHE A 36 -5.22 25.76 -3.45
C PHE A 36 -4.26 26.78 -2.85
N GLN A 37 -4.64 27.43 -1.73
CA GLN A 37 -3.91 28.54 -1.11
C GLN A 37 -3.47 29.59 -2.15
N ALA A 38 -4.39 29.96 -3.04
CA ALA A 38 -4.10 30.75 -4.24
C ALA A 38 -5.13 31.86 -4.44
N THR A 39 -4.72 32.96 -5.10
CA THR A 39 -5.65 34.05 -5.41
C THR A 39 -6.56 33.71 -6.59
N SER A 40 -7.76 34.28 -6.62
CA SER A 40 -8.70 34.14 -7.75
C SER A 40 -8.06 34.59 -9.07
N THR A 41 -7.24 35.65 -9.04
CA THR A 41 -6.50 36.15 -10.21
C THR A 41 -5.53 35.12 -10.80
N SER A 42 -5.01 34.20 -9.98
CA SER A 42 -4.12 33.14 -10.45
C SER A 42 -4.85 31.88 -10.94
N ILE A 43 -6.09 31.65 -10.47
CA ILE A 43 -6.90 30.46 -10.77
C ILE A 43 -7.81 30.70 -11.97
N LEU A 44 -8.39 31.89 -12.11
CA LEU A 44 -9.28 32.26 -13.22
C LEU A 44 -8.69 31.95 -14.61
N PRO A 45 -7.40 32.21 -14.91
CA PRO A 45 -6.81 31.82 -16.19
C PRO A 45 -6.79 30.31 -16.42
N GLN A 46 -6.65 29.51 -15.34
CA GLN A 46 -6.64 28.04 -15.43
C GLN A 46 -8.05 27.51 -15.69
N ILE A 47 -9.05 28.02 -14.95
CA ILE A 47 -10.46 27.72 -15.18
C ILE A 47 -10.86 28.09 -16.61
N LYS A 48 -10.45 29.28 -17.09
CA LYS A 48 -10.75 29.71 -18.46
C LYS A 48 -10.22 28.71 -19.50
N LYS A 49 -8.97 28.29 -19.39
CA LYS A 49 -8.38 27.26 -20.27
C LYS A 49 -9.14 25.93 -20.24
N LEU A 50 -9.62 25.50 -19.07
CA LEU A 50 -10.41 24.27 -18.93
C LEU A 50 -11.82 24.41 -19.53
N LYS A 51 -12.44 25.59 -19.40
CA LYS A 51 -13.74 25.93 -20.03
C LYS A 51 -13.62 26.01 -21.55
N ASP A 52 -12.58 26.65 -22.06
CA ASP A 52 -12.33 26.79 -23.50
C ASP A 52 -12.18 25.41 -24.17
N MET A 53 -11.66 24.41 -23.44
CA MET A 53 -11.53 23.02 -23.87
C MET A 53 -12.71 22.12 -23.46
N SER A 54 -13.82 22.70 -23.00
CA SER A 54 -15.05 22.00 -22.59
C SER A 54 -14.84 20.93 -21.49
N LEU A 55 -13.84 21.08 -20.63
CA LEU A 55 -13.60 20.16 -19.49
C LEU A 55 -14.35 20.61 -18.23
N VAL A 56 -14.56 21.91 -18.07
CA VAL A 56 -15.26 22.53 -16.95
C VAL A 56 -16.38 23.40 -17.50
N VAL A 57 -17.52 23.38 -16.83
CA VAL A 57 -18.64 24.31 -17.05
C VAL A 57 -18.85 25.17 -15.81
N GLN A 58 -19.47 26.32 -15.99
CA GLN A 58 -19.83 27.21 -14.89
C GLN A 58 -21.36 27.35 -14.86
N GLU A 59 -21.94 27.03 -13.72
CA GLU A 59 -23.37 27.19 -13.43
C GLU A 59 -23.48 28.17 -12.26
N ASP A 60 -24.07 29.34 -12.52
CA ASP A 60 -24.08 30.50 -11.63
C ASP A 60 -22.67 30.86 -11.10
N LYS A 61 -22.46 30.63 -9.80
CA LYS A 61 -21.22 30.92 -9.07
C LYS A 61 -20.36 29.67 -8.82
N THR A 62 -20.72 28.53 -9.43
CA THR A 62 -20.06 27.25 -9.21
C THR A 62 -19.45 26.72 -10.50
N TYR A 63 -18.35 25.98 -10.36
CA TYR A 63 -17.65 25.28 -11.43
C TYR A 63 -17.85 23.78 -11.26
N ILE A 64 -18.11 23.09 -12.37
CA ILE A 64 -18.43 21.66 -12.39
C ILE A 64 -17.69 21.01 -13.56
N LEU A 65 -17.28 19.75 -13.40
CA LEU A 65 -16.79 18.96 -14.54
C LEU A 65 -17.91 18.76 -15.57
N SER A 66 -17.59 19.00 -16.84
CA SER A 66 -18.45 18.57 -17.95
C SER A 66 -18.50 17.04 -18.06
N LEU A 67 -19.35 16.48 -18.93
CA LEU A 67 -19.34 15.03 -19.19
C LEU A 67 -17.97 14.52 -19.66
N ILE A 68 -17.31 15.26 -20.57
CA ILE A 68 -15.95 14.94 -21.05
C ILE A 68 -14.94 15.08 -19.89
N GLY A 69 -15.05 16.14 -19.10
CA GLY A 69 -14.21 16.35 -17.92
C GLY A 69 -14.30 15.20 -16.92
N LYS A 70 -15.51 14.72 -16.63
CA LYS A 70 -15.73 13.56 -15.74
C LYS A 70 -15.05 12.30 -16.26
N VAL A 71 -15.26 11.96 -17.54
CA VAL A 71 -14.64 10.78 -18.16
C VAL A 71 -13.12 10.84 -18.08
N LEU A 72 -12.51 12.01 -18.39
CA LEU A 72 -11.06 12.17 -18.32
C LEU A 72 -10.54 12.12 -16.88
N VAL A 73 -11.25 12.74 -15.93
CA VAL A 73 -10.85 12.74 -14.52
C VAL A 73 -10.86 11.35 -13.92
N GLU A 74 -11.84 10.51 -14.26
CA GLU A 74 -11.87 9.10 -13.83
C GLU A 74 -10.69 8.28 -14.36
N LYS A 75 -10.16 8.62 -15.55
CA LYS A 75 -8.99 7.94 -16.12
C LYS A 75 -7.68 8.52 -15.64
N MET A 76 -7.61 9.83 -15.41
CA MET A 76 -6.39 10.49 -14.97
C MET A 76 -6.09 10.23 -13.50
N GLN A 77 -7.10 10.09 -12.63
CA GLN A 77 -6.85 9.96 -11.19
C GLN A 77 -5.99 8.72 -10.88
N PRO A 78 -6.31 7.50 -11.36
CA PRO A 78 -5.46 6.34 -11.10
C PRO A 78 -4.04 6.50 -11.62
N LEU A 79 -3.86 7.17 -12.77
CA LEU A 79 -2.55 7.45 -13.34
C LEU A 79 -1.76 8.42 -12.45
N VAL A 80 -2.36 9.52 -12.03
CA VAL A 80 -1.74 10.52 -11.14
C VAL A 80 -1.34 9.87 -9.82
N SER A 81 -2.24 9.10 -9.19
CA SER A 81 -1.94 8.40 -7.93
C SER A 81 -0.81 7.38 -8.09
N THR A 82 -0.72 6.70 -9.23
CA THR A 82 0.38 5.77 -9.51
C THR A 82 1.71 6.50 -9.70
N ILE A 83 1.72 7.64 -10.40
CA ILE A 83 2.92 8.47 -10.57
C ILE A 83 3.40 8.99 -9.20
N GLU A 84 2.49 9.54 -8.40
CA GLU A 84 2.81 10.08 -7.06
C GLU A 84 3.38 9.00 -6.13
N LEU A 85 2.85 7.77 -6.19
CA LEU A 85 3.40 6.63 -5.44
C LEU A 85 4.84 6.32 -5.84
N PHE A 86 5.12 6.27 -7.15
CA PHE A 86 6.46 5.96 -7.65
C PHE A 86 7.44 7.08 -7.34
N GLU A 87 7.07 8.34 -7.53
CA GLU A 87 7.90 9.49 -7.20
C GLU A 87 8.24 9.56 -5.70
N GLY A 88 7.34 9.10 -4.82
CA GLY A 88 7.55 9.12 -3.38
C GLY A 88 8.67 8.20 -2.88
N ASN A 89 8.98 7.11 -3.59
CA ASN A 89 10.02 6.13 -3.20
C ASN A 89 10.68 5.51 -4.45
N PHE A 90 11.14 6.35 -5.38
CA PHE A 90 11.51 5.94 -6.73
C PHE A 90 12.64 4.89 -6.75
N GLU A 91 13.69 5.10 -5.96
CA GLU A 91 14.83 4.20 -5.85
C GLU A 91 14.37 2.79 -5.44
N TYR A 92 13.58 2.69 -4.37
CA TYR A 92 13.00 1.43 -3.92
C TYR A 92 12.24 0.72 -5.05
N TRP A 93 11.30 1.40 -5.69
CA TRP A 93 10.50 0.79 -6.76
C TRP A 93 11.33 0.38 -7.99
N SER A 94 12.42 1.10 -8.25
CA SER A 94 13.33 0.82 -9.36
C SER A 94 14.17 -0.44 -9.12
N GLU A 95 14.48 -0.76 -7.87
CA GLU A 95 15.36 -1.86 -7.48
C GLU A 95 14.62 -3.14 -7.10
N LYS A 96 13.41 -3.04 -6.55
CA LYS A 96 12.63 -4.21 -6.09
C LYS A 96 11.84 -4.90 -7.19
N ASP A 97 11.66 -6.21 -7.04
CA ASP A 97 10.90 -7.04 -7.95
C ASP A 97 9.40 -6.95 -7.71
N LEU A 98 8.78 -6.01 -8.42
CA LEU A 98 7.33 -5.87 -8.45
C LEU A 98 6.64 -6.99 -9.26
N GLN A 99 7.36 -7.71 -10.14
CA GLN A 99 6.78 -8.81 -10.92
C GLN A 99 6.34 -9.98 -10.04
N GLY A 100 6.96 -10.11 -8.86
CA GLY A 100 6.58 -11.09 -7.84
C GLY A 100 5.17 -10.93 -7.26
N THR A 101 4.57 -9.75 -7.36
CA THR A 101 3.21 -9.50 -6.84
C THR A 101 2.12 -10.01 -7.81
N PRO A 102 0.87 -10.20 -7.37
CA PRO A 102 -0.25 -10.46 -8.27
C PRO A 102 -0.57 -9.31 -9.23
N SER A 103 -1.12 -9.63 -10.41
CA SER A 103 -1.43 -8.62 -11.43
C SER A 103 -2.58 -7.68 -11.05
N SER A 104 -3.53 -8.19 -10.26
CA SER A 104 -4.61 -7.46 -9.60
C SER A 104 -4.08 -6.31 -8.74
N PHE A 105 -3.08 -6.60 -7.90
CA PHE A 105 -2.40 -5.64 -7.04
C PHE A 105 -1.65 -4.59 -7.85
N ARG A 106 -0.83 -5.02 -8.84
CA ARG A 106 -0.06 -4.08 -9.68
C ARG A 106 -0.89 -3.04 -10.40
N LYS A 107 -2.09 -3.42 -10.89
CA LYS A 107 -2.99 -2.51 -11.61
C LYS A 107 -3.57 -1.40 -10.73
N ARG A 108 -3.52 -1.57 -9.41
CA ARG A 108 -4.16 -0.72 -8.41
C ARG A 108 -3.15 -0.07 -7.45
N LEU A 109 -1.86 -0.11 -7.78
CA LEU A 109 -0.79 0.41 -6.90
C LEU A 109 -1.06 1.83 -6.41
N GLY A 110 -1.58 2.73 -7.25
CA GLY A 110 -1.93 4.09 -6.83
C GLY A 110 -2.89 4.18 -5.63
N GLU A 111 -3.65 3.12 -5.32
CA GLU A 111 -4.51 3.06 -4.12
C GLU A 111 -3.73 2.92 -2.81
N LEU A 112 -2.44 2.58 -2.85
CA LEU A 112 -1.57 2.60 -1.67
C LEU A 112 -1.40 4.00 -1.08
N GLY A 113 -1.59 5.05 -1.90
CA GLY A 113 -1.45 6.43 -1.48
C GLY A 113 -0.01 6.76 -1.09
N LYS A 114 0.15 7.60 -0.05
CA LYS A 114 1.48 7.97 0.46
C LYS A 114 2.05 6.87 1.34
N CYS A 115 3.25 6.44 0.99
CA CYS A 115 3.99 5.44 1.74
C CYS A 115 5.33 6.00 2.21
N LYS A 116 5.73 5.61 3.40
CA LYS A 116 7.04 5.93 3.98
C LYS A 116 7.96 4.72 3.80
N LEU A 117 9.20 4.96 3.36
CA LEU A 117 10.25 3.95 3.39
C LEU A 117 10.75 3.75 4.82
N ILE A 118 10.75 2.50 5.26
CA ILE A 118 11.43 2.01 6.45
C ILE A 118 12.70 1.32 5.97
N GLN A 119 13.84 1.88 6.35
CA GLN A 119 15.16 1.35 6.04
C GLN A 119 15.92 1.15 7.35
N PRO A 120 16.37 -0.08 7.67
CA PRO A 120 17.16 -0.31 8.87
C PRO A 120 18.51 0.41 8.82
N ASP A 121 18.90 1.04 9.92
CA ASP A 121 20.25 1.57 10.07
C ASP A 121 21.28 0.43 10.08
N LEU A 122 22.51 0.69 9.60
CA LEU A 122 23.56 -0.34 9.49
C LEU A 122 23.91 -0.97 10.85
N ASP A 123 23.84 -0.20 11.94
CA ASP A 123 24.11 -0.65 13.30
C ASP A 123 22.91 -1.33 13.98
N ARG A 124 21.72 -1.27 13.36
CA ARG A 124 20.45 -1.82 13.88
C ARG A 124 19.74 -2.73 12.89
N MET A 125 20.45 -3.26 11.91
CA MET A 125 19.86 -4.07 10.83
C MET A 125 18.96 -5.19 11.34
N PHE A 126 19.31 -5.82 12.48
CA PHE A 126 18.58 -6.96 13.05
C PHE A 126 17.49 -6.58 14.04
N GLU A 127 17.31 -5.31 14.35
CA GLU A 127 16.28 -4.83 15.26
C GLU A 127 14.93 -4.66 14.54
N LEU A 128 13.86 -4.59 15.33
CA LEU A 128 12.55 -4.19 14.81
C LEU A 128 12.49 -2.68 14.69
N ASP A 129 11.97 -2.21 13.57
CA ASP A 129 11.68 -0.79 13.42
C ASP A 129 10.62 -0.33 14.45
N PRO A 130 10.89 0.72 15.24
CA PRO A 130 9.98 1.17 16.29
C PRO A 130 8.59 1.56 15.79
N GLU A 131 8.46 2.04 14.55
CA GLU A 131 7.20 2.39 13.94
C GLU A 131 6.37 1.13 13.65
N VAL A 132 7.00 0.06 13.16
CA VAL A 132 6.35 -1.25 12.96
C VAL A 132 5.87 -1.81 14.30
N VAL A 133 6.73 -1.81 15.34
CA VAL A 133 6.38 -2.29 16.68
C VAL A 133 5.17 -1.54 17.25
N LYS A 134 5.19 -0.20 17.15
CA LYS A 134 4.12 0.66 17.64
C LYS A 134 2.80 0.39 16.93
N ASN A 135 2.82 0.19 15.61
CA ASN A 135 1.61 -0.05 14.84
C ASN A 135 1.02 -1.44 15.10
N LEU A 136 1.87 -2.48 15.18
CA LEU A 136 1.44 -3.83 15.58
C LEU A 136 0.81 -3.83 16.97
N SER A 137 1.44 -3.15 17.93
CA SER A 137 0.94 -3.08 19.32
C SER A 137 -0.42 -2.37 19.47
N LYS A 138 -0.84 -1.60 18.47
CA LYS A 138 -2.14 -0.90 18.44
C LYS A 138 -3.18 -1.61 17.57
N SER A 139 -2.79 -2.67 16.89
CA SER A 139 -3.65 -3.40 15.97
C SER A 139 -4.52 -4.40 16.73
N SER A 140 -5.74 -4.60 16.24
CA SER A 140 -6.67 -5.61 16.74
C SER A 140 -6.55 -6.93 15.99
N HIS A 141 -6.21 -6.86 14.70
CA HIS A 141 -5.95 -8.02 13.85
C HIS A 141 -4.79 -7.72 12.90
N VAL A 142 -4.02 -8.75 12.53
CA VAL A 142 -2.89 -8.66 11.61
C VAL A 142 -2.93 -9.86 10.65
N LEU A 143 -2.89 -9.57 9.36
CA LEU A 143 -2.61 -10.53 8.29
C LEU A 143 -1.14 -10.39 7.93
N GLU A 144 -0.37 -11.47 8.04
CA GLU A 144 1.07 -11.44 7.77
C GLU A 144 1.44 -12.55 6.78
N ALA A 145 1.98 -12.19 5.62
CA ALA A 145 2.60 -13.12 4.69
C ALA A 145 4.11 -12.89 4.66
N ILE A 146 4.91 -13.88 5.07
CA ILE A 146 6.36 -13.71 5.26
C ILE A 146 7.15 -14.85 4.61
N ALA A 147 8.15 -14.48 3.79
CA ALA A 147 8.98 -15.41 3.03
C ALA A 147 10.38 -15.64 3.64
N TYR A 148 10.65 -15.03 4.81
CA TYR A 148 11.90 -15.21 5.53
C TYR A 148 11.65 -15.32 7.03
N PHE A 149 12.65 -15.83 7.74
CA PHE A 149 12.57 -16.00 9.18
C PHE A 149 13.16 -14.80 9.91
N HIS A 150 12.43 -14.21 10.86
CA HIS A 150 12.86 -13.07 11.65
C HIS A 150 12.52 -13.22 13.14
N GLN A 151 13.48 -13.73 13.92
CA GLN A 151 13.29 -14.07 15.32
C GLN A 151 12.66 -12.94 16.18
N PRO A 152 13.10 -11.66 16.10
CA PRO A 152 12.48 -10.61 16.90
C PRO A 152 10.99 -10.39 16.58
N MET A 153 10.58 -10.57 15.32
CA MET A 153 9.16 -10.44 14.94
C MET A 153 8.31 -11.53 15.60
N ILE A 154 8.84 -12.75 15.70
CA ILE A 154 8.13 -13.90 16.30
C ILE A 154 7.79 -13.59 17.75
N TYR A 155 8.78 -13.17 18.52
CA TYR A 155 8.60 -12.85 19.93
C TYR A 155 7.57 -11.72 20.11
N LEU A 156 7.66 -10.67 19.29
CA LEU A 156 6.68 -9.58 19.33
C LEU A 156 5.26 -10.09 19.03
N CYS A 157 5.09 -10.84 17.95
CA CYS A 157 3.77 -11.36 17.55
C CYS A 157 3.19 -12.29 18.61
N GLN A 158 4.01 -13.13 19.23
CA GLN A 158 3.59 -14.01 20.32
C GLN A 158 3.12 -13.23 21.55
N GLU A 159 3.84 -12.19 21.96
CA GLU A 159 3.44 -11.33 23.07
C GLU A 159 2.15 -10.55 22.78
N LEU A 160 1.94 -10.15 21.52
CA LEU A 160 0.70 -9.48 21.10
C LEU A 160 -0.48 -10.46 21.00
N ALA A 161 -0.24 -11.68 20.50
CA ALA A 161 -1.26 -12.72 20.41
C ALA A 161 -1.78 -13.10 21.81
N LYS A 162 -0.89 -13.26 22.80
CA LYS A 162 -1.27 -13.48 24.22
C LYS A 162 -2.12 -12.34 24.81
N LYS A 163 -2.03 -11.12 24.25
CA LYS A 163 -2.84 -9.96 24.64
C LYS A 163 -4.16 -9.87 23.85
N GLY A 164 -4.46 -10.84 23.00
CA GLY A 164 -5.72 -10.94 22.27
C GLY A 164 -5.71 -10.34 20.86
N VAL A 165 -4.55 -9.94 20.33
CA VAL A 165 -4.46 -9.51 18.92
C VAL A 165 -4.64 -10.74 18.02
N GLU A 166 -5.53 -10.65 17.03
CA GLU A 166 -5.76 -11.74 16.08
C GLU A 166 -4.65 -11.78 15.02
N PHE A 167 -4.12 -12.96 14.72
CA PHE A 167 -3.10 -13.13 13.68
C PHE A 167 -3.50 -14.20 12.66
N SER A 168 -3.23 -13.92 11.39
CA SER A 168 -3.23 -14.91 10.31
C SER A 168 -1.90 -14.86 9.58
N PHE A 169 -1.08 -15.88 9.78
CA PHE A 169 0.23 -16.01 9.17
C PHE A 169 0.16 -16.89 7.92
N LEU A 170 0.69 -16.40 6.81
CA LEU A 170 0.91 -17.15 5.58
C LEU A 170 2.40 -17.24 5.30
N MET A 171 2.93 -18.44 5.16
CA MET A 171 4.36 -18.62 4.97
C MET A 171 4.67 -19.87 4.14
N PRO A 172 5.77 -19.86 3.37
CA PRO A 172 6.19 -21.04 2.61
C PRO A 172 6.71 -22.13 3.55
N GLU A 173 6.73 -23.37 3.05
CA GLU A 173 7.20 -24.54 3.80
C GLU A 173 8.61 -24.35 4.39
N SER A 174 9.52 -23.70 3.65
CA SER A 174 10.89 -23.45 4.13
C SER A 174 10.96 -22.59 5.40
N VAL A 175 10.02 -21.68 5.59
CA VAL A 175 9.92 -20.86 6.80
C VAL A 175 9.29 -21.67 7.94
N LEU A 176 8.23 -22.45 7.66
CA LEU A 176 7.61 -23.36 8.64
C LEU A 176 8.61 -24.38 9.20
N GLN A 177 9.41 -25.00 8.33
CA GLN A 177 10.44 -25.95 8.74
C GLN A 177 11.43 -25.36 9.73
N ARG A 178 11.73 -24.06 9.61
CA ARG A 178 12.59 -23.36 10.58
C ARG A 178 11.92 -23.17 11.94
N TYR A 179 10.60 -22.92 11.96
CA TYR A 179 9.85 -22.94 13.22
C TYR A 179 9.89 -24.33 13.86
N TYR A 180 9.65 -25.40 13.09
CA TYR A 180 9.66 -26.77 13.63
C TYR A 180 11.03 -27.19 14.17
N THR A 181 12.12 -26.75 13.53
CA THR A 181 13.47 -27.18 13.89
C THR A 181 14.05 -26.35 15.04
N ASP A 182 13.93 -25.02 14.95
CA ASP A 182 14.67 -24.12 15.84
C ASP A 182 13.78 -23.51 16.95
N TYR A 183 12.45 -23.47 16.76
CA TYR A 183 11.50 -22.72 17.61
C TYR A 183 10.19 -23.49 17.87
N MET A 184 10.28 -24.81 17.98
CA MET A 184 9.11 -25.69 18.08
C MET A 184 8.19 -25.33 19.25
N GLU A 185 8.76 -24.95 20.39
CA GLU A 185 7.98 -24.62 21.58
C GLU A 185 7.22 -23.30 21.42
N ASP A 186 7.86 -22.26 20.88
CA ASP A 186 7.19 -21.00 20.57
C ASP A 186 6.08 -21.19 19.53
N PHE A 187 6.33 -22.04 18.53
CA PHE A 187 5.34 -22.39 17.53
C PHE A 187 4.14 -23.15 18.13
N ARG A 188 4.37 -24.11 19.03
CA ARG A 188 3.31 -24.80 19.79
C ARG A 188 2.47 -23.84 20.60
N ILE A 189 3.10 -22.90 21.32
CA ILE A 189 2.39 -21.87 22.08
C ILE A 189 1.50 -21.06 21.14
N MET A 190 2.05 -20.59 20.02
CA MET A 190 1.29 -19.81 19.04
C MET A 190 0.12 -20.59 18.45
N MET A 191 0.32 -21.86 18.08
CA MET A 191 -0.76 -22.71 17.56
C MET A 191 -1.86 -23.04 18.59
N SER A 192 -1.55 -22.98 19.89
CA SER A 192 -2.53 -23.22 20.95
C SER A 192 -3.47 -22.03 21.21
N LEU A 193 -3.19 -20.87 20.61
CA LEU A 193 -3.98 -19.66 20.77
C LEU A 193 -5.10 -19.62 19.71
N ASP A 194 -6.35 -19.58 20.15
CA ASP A 194 -7.54 -19.56 19.26
C ASP A 194 -7.57 -18.35 18.30
N ASN A 195 -6.90 -17.26 18.67
CA ASN A 195 -6.79 -16.03 17.89
C ASN A 195 -5.60 -16.04 16.90
N VAL A 196 -4.91 -17.17 16.72
CA VAL A 196 -3.78 -17.31 15.80
C VAL A 196 -4.09 -18.39 14.76
N LYS A 197 -3.84 -18.08 13.49
CA LYS A 197 -3.99 -19.02 12.37
C LYS A 197 -2.72 -19.06 11.55
N PHE A 198 -2.30 -20.26 11.16
CA PHE A 198 -1.17 -20.49 10.27
C PHE A 198 -1.65 -21.12 8.96
N PHE A 199 -1.10 -20.64 7.85
CA PHE A 199 -1.37 -21.12 6.51
C PHE A 199 -0.04 -21.41 5.83
N ARG A 200 0.08 -22.63 5.32
CA ARG A 200 1.20 -23.04 4.49
C ARG A 200 0.92 -22.64 3.05
N TYR A 201 1.75 -21.76 2.50
CA TYR A 201 1.69 -21.38 1.10
C TYR A 201 2.35 -22.45 0.23
N SER A 202 1.64 -22.91 -0.80
CA SER A 202 2.10 -24.00 -1.67
C SER A 202 3.05 -23.53 -2.78
N GLY A 203 3.01 -22.25 -3.11
CA GLY A 203 3.85 -21.63 -4.14
C GLY A 203 5.15 -21.06 -3.59
N GLU A 204 5.92 -20.43 -4.49
CA GLU A 204 7.04 -19.57 -4.10
C GLU A 204 6.48 -18.18 -3.74
N LEU A 205 6.64 -17.78 -2.48
CA LEU A 205 6.19 -16.45 -2.04
C LEU A 205 7.20 -15.40 -2.52
N LYS A 206 6.85 -14.67 -3.58
CA LYS A 206 7.73 -13.65 -4.21
C LYS A 206 7.63 -12.27 -3.54
N ILE A 207 6.91 -12.18 -2.45
CA ILE A 207 6.84 -11.01 -1.57
C ILE A 207 7.62 -11.36 -0.31
N ALA A 208 8.60 -10.55 0.08
CA ALA A 208 9.44 -10.87 1.22
C ALA A 208 8.66 -10.78 2.54
N ASN A 209 7.87 -9.71 2.68
CA ASN A 209 6.96 -9.52 3.80
C ASN A 209 5.75 -8.70 3.34
N LEU A 210 4.57 -9.06 3.82
CA LEU A 210 3.33 -8.29 3.72
C LEU A 210 2.69 -8.33 5.10
N ALA A 211 2.45 -7.18 5.71
CA ALA A 211 1.70 -7.08 6.94
C ALA A 211 0.55 -6.09 6.76
N VAL A 212 -0.67 -6.50 7.09
CA VAL A 212 -1.87 -5.67 6.96
C VAL A 212 -2.68 -5.75 8.23
N SER A 213 -3.05 -4.60 8.79
CA SER A 213 -3.87 -4.52 9.98
C SER A 213 -4.95 -3.45 9.86
N ASP A 214 -5.77 -3.29 10.91
CA ASP A 214 -6.67 -2.15 11.01
C ASP A 214 -5.94 -0.80 11.16
N LYS A 215 -4.61 -0.77 11.32
CA LYS A 215 -3.81 0.45 11.48
C LYS A 215 -2.92 0.76 10.28
N PHE A 216 -2.38 -0.24 9.59
CA PHE A 216 -1.39 -0.01 8.54
C PHE A 216 -1.38 -1.11 7.47
N PHE A 217 -0.75 -0.77 6.36
CA PHE A 217 -0.27 -1.70 5.34
C PHE A 217 1.26 -1.60 5.29
N LEU A 218 1.95 -2.73 5.22
CA LEU A 218 3.39 -2.80 5.03
C LEU A 218 3.73 -3.84 3.97
N ILE A 219 4.66 -3.51 3.08
CA ILE A 219 5.19 -4.46 2.10
C ILE A 219 6.70 -4.34 1.97
N SER A 220 7.37 -5.48 1.92
CA SER A 220 8.78 -5.64 1.59
C SER A 220 8.87 -6.53 0.36
N LEU A 221 9.51 -6.04 -0.69
CA LEU A 221 9.73 -6.77 -1.93
C LEU A 221 11.19 -7.23 -2.02
N PHE A 222 11.41 -8.40 -2.65
CA PHE A 222 12.77 -8.86 -2.94
C PHE A 222 13.45 -7.94 -3.98
N PRO A 223 14.78 -7.80 -3.96
CA PRO A 223 15.50 -7.07 -5.01
C PRO A 223 15.46 -7.86 -6.33
N LYS A 224 15.41 -7.15 -7.46
CA LYS A 224 15.43 -7.78 -8.82
C LYS A 224 16.66 -8.65 -9.05
N ASN A 225 17.80 -8.29 -8.46
CA ASN A 225 19.07 -9.00 -8.64
C ASN A 225 19.24 -10.20 -7.68
N GLN A 226 18.32 -10.39 -6.72
CA GLN A 226 18.32 -11.46 -5.72
C GLN A 226 19.64 -11.66 -4.93
N ARG A 227 20.52 -10.64 -4.87
CA ARG A 227 21.85 -10.78 -4.22
C ARG A 227 21.82 -10.50 -2.73
N HIS A 228 21.27 -9.37 -2.32
CA HIS A 228 21.25 -8.92 -0.93
C HIS A 228 19.88 -8.35 -0.58
N PHE A 229 19.24 -8.91 0.45
CA PHE A 229 17.96 -8.42 0.94
C PHE A 229 18.15 -7.53 2.17
N GLU A 230 17.96 -6.23 1.99
CA GLU A 230 18.22 -5.19 3.01
C GLU A 230 17.01 -4.89 3.91
N ARG A 231 15.97 -5.73 3.89
CA ARG A 231 14.73 -5.63 4.71
C ARG A 231 14.00 -4.28 4.63
N GLU A 232 14.24 -3.51 3.59
CA GLU A 232 13.50 -2.29 3.30
C GLU A 232 12.02 -2.57 3.07
N SER A 233 11.19 -1.71 3.65
CA SER A 233 9.74 -1.88 3.63
C SER A 233 9.05 -0.55 3.36
N LEU A 234 7.94 -0.58 2.64
CA LEU A 234 7.04 0.56 2.52
C LEU A 234 5.90 0.39 3.53
N ILE A 235 5.66 1.41 4.35
CA ILE A 235 4.51 1.48 5.25
C ILE A 235 3.54 2.57 4.79
N CYS A 236 2.25 2.25 4.71
CA CYS A 236 1.20 3.16 4.25
C CYS A 236 0.00 3.08 5.22
N TYR A 237 -0.71 4.19 5.42
CA TYR A 237 -1.73 4.33 6.47
C TYR A 237 -3.15 4.58 5.96
N GLU A 238 -3.31 4.79 4.65
CA GLU A 238 -4.61 5.10 4.06
C GLU A 238 -5.57 3.90 4.20
N PRO A 239 -6.89 4.14 4.32
CA PRO A 239 -7.88 3.06 4.27
C PRO A 239 -7.79 2.22 2.98
N SER A 240 -7.51 2.86 1.84
CA SER A 240 -7.38 2.19 0.54
C SER A 240 -6.16 1.26 0.49
N SER A 241 -5.04 1.62 1.12
CA SER A 241 -3.86 0.75 1.17
C SER A 241 -4.11 -0.52 1.97
N ARG A 242 -4.81 -0.39 3.12
CA ARG A 242 -5.23 -1.53 3.94
C ARG A 242 -6.18 -2.45 3.17
N HIS A 243 -7.18 -1.88 2.50
CA HIS A 243 -8.12 -2.66 1.70
C HIS A 243 -7.43 -3.44 0.59
N LEU A 244 -6.58 -2.78 -0.21
CA LEU A 244 -5.81 -3.41 -1.28
C LEU A 244 -4.84 -4.48 -0.73
N GLY A 245 -4.22 -4.23 0.43
CA GLY A 245 -3.38 -5.20 1.12
C GLY A 245 -4.13 -6.44 1.58
N THR A 246 -5.34 -6.27 2.11
CA THR A 246 -6.20 -7.40 2.49
C THR A 246 -6.61 -8.22 1.26
N GLU A 247 -6.95 -7.56 0.14
CA GLU A 247 -7.22 -8.26 -1.12
C GLU A 247 -6.00 -9.04 -1.62
N LEU A 248 -4.81 -8.44 -1.54
CA LEU A 248 -3.54 -9.11 -1.86
C LEU A 248 -3.31 -10.34 -0.99
N PHE A 249 -3.47 -10.23 0.34
CA PHE A 249 -3.33 -11.36 1.25
C PHE A 249 -4.33 -12.48 0.93
N ASN A 250 -5.60 -12.12 0.69
CA ASN A 250 -6.64 -13.09 0.36
C ASN A 250 -6.37 -13.81 -0.97
N GLU A 251 -5.80 -13.12 -1.96
CA GLU A 251 -5.39 -13.76 -3.22
C GLU A 251 -4.25 -14.76 -3.00
N LEU A 252 -3.26 -14.42 -2.17
CA LEU A 252 -2.20 -15.38 -1.78
C LEU A 252 -2.76 -16.56 -0.98
N LEU A 253 -3.79 -16.33 -0.15
CA LEU A 253 -4.40 -17.37 0.66
C LEU A 253 -5.06 -18.48 -0.18
N LEU A 254 -5.47 -18.18 -1.43
CA LEU A 254 -6.09 -19.15 -2.33
C LEU A 254 -5.17 -20.35 -2.65
N ASP A 255 -3.86 -20.14 -2.66
CA ASP A 255 -2.84 -21.17 -2.94
C ASP A 255 -2.22 -21.75 -1.64
N SER A 256 -2.98 -21.72 -0.54
CA SER A 256 -2.49 -22.14 0.77
C SER A 256 -3.38 -23.23 1.42
N THR A 257 -2.79 -23.95 2.38
CA THR A 257 -3.50 -24.91 3.22
C THR A 257 -3.36 -24.51 4.69
N PRO A 258 -4.43 -24.57 5.52
CA PRO A 258 -4.31 -24.37 6.96
C PRO A 258 -3.30 -25.34 7.58
N VAL A 259 -2.51 -24.84 8.53
CA VAL A 259 -1.63 -25.67 9.38
C VAL A 259 -2.40 -25.95 10.66
N THR A 260 -3.02 -27.13 10.74
CA THR A 260 -3.83 -27.56 11.88
C THR A 260 -3.10 -28.52 12.80
N GLU A 261 -2.01 -29.10 12.33
CA GLU A 261 -1.23 -30.11 13.04
C GLU A 261 0.25 -29.77 12.96
N ILE A 262 0.97 -30.13 14.01
CA ILE A 262 2.41 -30.01 14.09
C ILE A 262 3.00 -31.35 13.65
N PRO A 263 4.02 -31.39 12.77
CA PRO A 263 4.69 -32.62 12.42
C PRO A 263 5.14 -33.37 13.68
N GLN A 264 4.77 -34.64 13.80
CA GLN A 264 5.37 -35.54 14.79
C GLN A 264 6.77 -35.92 14.30
N GLU A 265 7.76 -35.88 15.21
CA GLU A 265 9.15 -36.27 14.95
C GLU A 265 9.29 -37.67 14.33
#